data_AF-A0A081R134-F1
#
_entry.id   AF-A0A081R134-F1
#
_cell.length_a   1.000
_cell.length_b   1.000
_cell.length_c   1.000
_cell.angle_alpha   90.00
_cell.angle_beta   90.00
_cell.angle_gamma   90.00
#
_symmetry.space_group_name_H-M   'P 1'
#
loop_
_entity.id
_entity.type
_entity.pdbx_description
1 polymer ?
#
loop_
_entity_poly.entity_id
_entity_poly.type
_entity_poly.pdbx_seq_one_letter_code
_entity_poly.pdbx_strand_id
1 'polypeptide(L)' 'MIHHYITKYEEKGRYYAEAWLQIDILGKSFCLSKKRIRLDA' A
#
# COMPACT_ATOMS: atom_id res chain seq x y z
N MET A 1 -3.80 -13.06 8.63
CA MET A 1 -2.34 -13.29 8.82
C MET A 1 -1.55 -12.71 7.67
N ILE A 2 -1.97 -12.85 6.40
CA ILE A 2 -1.36 -12.14 5.26
C ILE A 2 -2.49 -11.48 4.45
N HIS A 3 -2.39 -10.17 4.23
CA HIS A 3 -3.37 -9.35 3.53
C HIS A 3 -2.67 -8.54 2.44
N HIS A 4 -3.20 -8.54 1.23
CA HIS A 4 -2.72 -7.65 0.18
C HIS A 4 -3.65 -6.45 0.08
N TYR A 5 -3.11 -5.27 0.37
CA TYR A 5 -3.84 -4.02 0.31
C TYR A 5 -3.43 -3.24 -0.93
N ILE A 6 -4.41 -2.60 -1.56
CA ILE A 6 -4.21 -1.66 -2.64
C ILE A 6 -5.09 -0.45 -2.34
N THR A 7 -4.51 0.74 -2.33
CA THR A 7 -5.23 1.99 -2.15
C THR A 7 -4.90 2.96 -3.27
N LYS A 8 -5.88 3.77 -3.67
CA LYS A 8 -5.71 4.85 -4.63
C LYS A 8 -6.02 6.15 -3.91
N TYR A 9 -5.16 7.14 -4.06
CA TYR A 9 -5.33 8.44 -3.42
C TYR A 9 -4.71 9.54 -4.25
N GLU A 10 -5.19 10.76 -4.00
CA GLU A 10 -4.60 11.98 -4.53
C GLU A 10 -3.67 12.58 -3.47
N GLU A 11 -2.47 12.97 -3.88
CA GLU A 11 -1.55 13.72 -3.02
C GLU A 11 -0.97 14.88 -3.83
N LYS A 12 -1.27 16.12 -3.39
CA LYS A 12 -0.81 17.36 -4.03
C LYS A 12 -1.17 17.44 -5.53
N GLY A 13 -2.40 17.09 -5.88
CA GLY A 13 -2.89 17.13 -7.27
C GLY A 13 -2.32 16.06 -8.20
N ARG A 14 -1.68 15.03 -7.66
CA ARG A 14 -1.13 13.88 -8.41
C ARG A 14 -1.79 12.61 -7.92
N TYR A 15 -2.11 11.71 -8.86
CA TYR A 15 -2.80 10.46 -8.56
C TYR A 15 -1.80 9.34 -8.32
N TYR A 16 -1.99 8.62 -7.21
CA TYR A 16 -1.13 7.52 -6.84
C TYR A 16 -1.95 6.25 -6.57
N ALA A 17 -1.36 5.12 -6.90
CA ALA A 17 -1.78 3.82 -6.41
C ALA A 17 -0.66 3.24 -5.57
N GLU A 18 -0.99 2.80 -4.36
CA GLU A 18 -0.05 2.19 -3.43
C GLU A 18 -0.55 0.82 -3.02
N ALA A 19 0.32 -0.18 -3.11
CA ALA A 19 0.04 -1.55 -2.73
C ALA A 19 1.06 -2.02 -1.69
N TRP A 20 0.62 -2.83 -0.73
CA TRP A 20 1.50 -3.49 0.23
C TRP A 20 0.93 -4.81 0.70
N LEU A 21 1.82 -5.68 1.17
CA LEU A 21 1.46 -6.92 1.84
C LEU A 21 1.56 -6.70 3.35
N GLN A 22 0.45 -6.78 4.06
CA GLN A 22 0.42 -6.77 5.52
C GLN A 22 0.50 -8.21 6.03
N ILE A 23 1.38 -8.45 6.99
CA ILE A 23 1.47 -9.71 7.72
C ILE A 23 1.19 -9.44 9.19
N ASP A 24 0.11 -10.02 9.69
CA ASP A 24 -0.31 -9.94 11.08
C ASP A 24 0.17 -11.17 11.83
N ILE A 25 1.17 -11.04 12.69
CA ILE A 25 1.72 -12.13 13.50
C ILE A 25 1.97 -11.67 14.94
N LEU A 26 1.62 -12.50 15.93
CA LEU A 26 1.83 -12.22 17.36
C LEU A 26 1.26 -10.85 17.82
N GLY A 27 0.12 -10.44 17.25
CA GLY A 27 -0.52 -9.15 17.57
C GLY A 27 0.18 -7.92 16.98
N LYS A 28 1.16 -8.13 16.09
CA LYS A 28 1.87 -7.06 15.38
C LYS A 28 1.56 -7.12 13.88
N SER A 29 1.35 -5.97 13.28
CA SER A 29 1.12 -5.80 11.84
C SER A 29 2.38 -5.31 11.15
N PHE A 30 2.92 -6.10 10.23
CA PHE A 30 4.10 -5.77 9.45
C PHE A 30 3.71 -5.48 8.00
N CYS A 31 4.03 -4.28 7.50
CA CYS A 31 3.77 -3.91 6.10
C CYS A 31 5.04 -4.12 5.26
N LEU A 32 4.97 -5.03 4.29
CA LEU A 32 6.06 -5.45 3.43
C LEU A 32 5.71 -5.20 1.95
N SER A 33 6.72 -5.25 1.08
CA SER A 33 6.55 -5.09 -0.38
C SER A 33 5.75 -3.85 -0.78
N LYS A 34 5.95 -2.75 -0.04
CA LYS A 34 5.23 -1.50 -0.26
C LYS A 34 5.69 -0.88 -1.58
N LYS A 35 4.79 -0.79 -2.56
CA LYS A 35 5.05 -0.21 -3.88
C LYS A 35 4.05 0.91 -4.16
N ARG A 36 4.58 2.10 -4.41
CA ARG A 36 3.82 3.27 -4.85
C ARG A 36 4.10 3.51 -6.32
N ILE A 37 3.05 3.59 -7.12
CA ILE A 37 3.11 4.01 -8.51
C ILE A 37 2.32 5.30 -8.70
N ARG A 38 2.73 6.07 -9.69
CA ARG A 38 2.07 7.29 -10.10
C ARG A 38 1.20 6.99 -11.31
N LEU A 39 -0.03 7.50 -11.30
CA LEU A 39 -1.04 7.21 -12.32
C LEU A 39 -1.16 8.32 -13.36
N ASP A 40 -0.49 9.46 -13.16
CA ASP A 40 -0.44 10.61 -14.08
C ASP A 40 0.63 10.52 -15.19
N ALA A 41 1.01 9.29 -15.58
CA ALA A 41 1.96 9.04 -16.66
C ALA A 41 1.25 8.80 -18.00
#